data_AF-R9K2Z3-F1
#
_entry.id   AF-R9K2Z3-F1
#
_cell.length_a   1.000
_cell.length_b   1.000
_cell.length_c   1.000
_cell.angle_alpha   90.00
_cell.angle_beta   90.00
_cell.angle_gamma   90.00
#
_symmetry.space_group_name_H-M   'P 1'
#
loop_
_entity.id
_entity.type
_entity.pdbx_description
1 polymer ?
#
loop_
_entity_poly.entity_id
_entity_poly.type
_entity_poly.pdbx_seq_one_letter_code
_entity_poly.pdbx_strand_id
1 'polypeptide(L)'
;MHYYHMTALNNLSSIAVQGLTPQNGDNGKLIGEEKVKVFFSEGFEGAVALYVDFDIVFDRIRKEQVKVADGFVRKKLLTSKNLSDFLGEGVYLRFDGTGIKNERNFENGCTDMTILPEMLSVCILRKECDNSIIFSRFEIIKYMMAKVQPEQIKYYGAIYDGSPNFIEATERIQEKVKKYYKAHQTEIIEYSNCDYICDFVRLKDFVDNFL
;
A
#
# COMPACT_ATOMS: atom_id res chain seq x y z
N MET A 1 8.64 1.45 -14.54
CA MET A 1 7.27 1.27 -13.97
C MET A 1 7.36 1.70 -12.52
N HIS A 2 6.36 2.42 -11.99
CA HIS A 2 6.48 2.94 -10.62
C HIS A 2 5.93 1.96 -9.60
N TYR A 3 6.72 1.74 -8.54
CA TYR A 3 6.37 0.90 -7.42
C TYR A 3 6.04 1.75 -6.20
N TYR A 4 5.15 1.24 -5.36
CA TYR A 4 4.61 1.94 -4.20
C TYR A 4 4.81 1.11 -2.94
N HIS A 5 5.29 1.75 -1.87
CA HIS A 5 5.48 1.12 -0.57
C HIS A 5 4.74 1.91 0.50
N MET A 6 3.76 1.28 1.13
CA MET A 6 3.02 1.89 2.24
C MET A 6 3.83 1.74 3.55
N THR A 7 4.11 2.85 4.25
CA THR A 7 4.86 2.83 5.52
C THR A 7 4.32 3.84 6.52
N ALA A 8 4.70 3.69 7.79
CA ALA A 8 4.33 4.60 8.86
C ALA A 8 5.25 5.83 8.93
N LEU A 9 4.69 6.96 9.39
CA LEU A 9 5.44 8.22 9.47
C LEU A 9 6.72 8.09 10.31
N ASN A 10 6.65 7.36 11.42
CA ASN A 10 7.79 7.14 12.32
C ASN A 10 8.93 6.33 11.68
N ASN A 11 8.71 5.66 10.54
CA ASN A 11 9.77 4.96 9.83
C ASN A 11 10.56 5.89 8.90
N LEU A 12 10.03 7.07 8.55
CA LEU A 12 10.57 7.89 7.47
C LEU A 12 11.99 8.41 7.76
N SER A 13 12.30 8.81 8.99
CA SER A 13 13.66 9.25 9.35
C SER A 13 14.69 8.13 9.18
N SER A 14 14.32 6.88 9.51
CA SER A 14 15.21 5.73 9.32
C SER A 14 15.38 5.40 7.83
N ILE A 15 14.28 5.36 7.08
CA ILE A 15 14.27 5.07 5.64
C ILE A 15 15.04 6.16 4.87
N ALA A 16 14.97 7.43 5.29
CA ALA A 16 15.72 8.52 4.66
C ALA A 16 17.25 8.37 4.79
N VAL A 17 17.72 7.57 5.75
CA VAL A 17 19.14 7.27 5.96
C VAL A 17 19.53 5.94 5.35
N GLN A 18 18.72 4.89 5.54
CA GLN A 18 19.07 3.50 5.24
C GLN A 18 18.43 2.96 3.95
N GLY A 19 17.39 3.62 3.47
CA GLY A 19 16.54 3.13 2.38
C GLY A 19 15.49 2.14 2.88
N LEU A 20 14.77 1.53 1.94
CA LEU A 20 13.94 0.37 2.23
C LEU A 20 14.85 -0.86 2.24
N THR A 21 15.17 -1.37 3.43
CA THR A 21 15.95 -2.59 3.61
C THR A 21 15.02 -3.79 3.78
N PRO A 22 15.39 -4.99 3.32
CA PRO A 22 14.64 -6.21 3.57
C PRO A 22 14.41 -6.42 5.07
N GLN A 23 13.14 -6.52 5.48
CA GLN A 23 12.75 -6.71 6.88
C GLN A 23 11.52 -7.61 6.97
N ASN A 24 11.34 -8.30 8.09
CA ASN A 24 10.07 -8.95 8.41
C ASN A 24 9.19 -7.94 9.19
N GLY A 25 8.41 -7.16 8.45
CA GLY A 25 7.49 -6.17 9.01
C GLY A 25 6.29 -6.80 9.74
N ASP A 26 5.64 -6.03 10.61
CA ASP A 26 4.54 -6.53 11.45
C ASP A 26 3.35 -7.07 10.67
N ASN A 27 3.10 -6.54 9.45
CA ASN A 27 2.07 -7.06 8.56
C ASN A 27 2.38 -8.46 8.01
N GLY A 28 3.66 -8.80 7.82
CA GLY A 28 4.06 -10.17 7.45
C GLY A 28 3.85 -11.14 8.61
N LYS A 29 4.20 -10.70 9.83
CA LYS A 29 3.98 -11.47 11.07
C LYS A 29 2.50 -11.78 11.34
N LEU A 30 1.58 -10.89 10.97
CA LEU A 30 0.12 -11.12 11.11
C LEU A 30 -0.35 -12.44 10.50
N ILE A 31 0.23 -12.80 9.36
CA ILE A 31 -0.16 -13.99 8.57
C ILE A 31 0.89 -15.10 8.63
N GLY A 32 1.88 -14.98 9.54
CA GLY A 32 2.95 -15.96 9.70
C GLY A 32 3.96 -15.97 8.55
N GLU A 33 4.08 -14.89 7.77
CA GLU A 33 5.11 -14.79 6.75
C GLU A 33 6.47 -14.48 7.40
N GLU A 34 7.43 -15.40 7.26
CA GLU A 34 8.78 -15.27 7.83
C GLU A 34 9.77 -14.56 6.89
N LYS A 35 9.32 -14.18 5.68
CA LYS A 35 10.20 -13.63 4.65
C LYS A 35 10.70 -12.23 5.01
N VAL A 36 12.02 -12.08 4.94
CA VAL A 36 12.73 -10.80 5.07
C VAL A 36 12.91 -10.23 3.67
N LYS A 37 12.03 -9.30 3.27
CA LYS A 37 11.99 -8.71 1.93
C LYS A 37 11.55 -7.24 2.01
N VAL A 38 11.81 -6.48 0.95
CA VAL A 38 11.12 -5.21 0.71
C VAL A 38 9.85 -5.54 -0.07
N PHE A 39 8.70 -5.15 0.49
CA PHE A 39 7.39 -5.34 -0.14
C PHE A 39 6.92 -4.05 -0.81
N PHE A 40 6.31 -4.17 -1.98
CA PHE A 40 5.80 -3.04 -2.76
C PHE A 40 4.65 -3.47 -3.65
N SER A 41 3.89 -2.49 -4.13
CA SER A 41 2.84 -2.68 -5.11
C SER A 41 3.23 -2.03 -6.44
N GLU A 42 2.87 -2.68 -7.54
CA GLU A 42 3.09 -2.20 -8.89
C GLU A 42 1.93 -1.33 -9.34
N GLY A 43 2.23 -0.07 -9.69
CA GLY A 43 1.20 0.87 -10.13
C GLY A 43 0.17 1.22 -9.05
N PHE A 44 -0.84 1.99 -9.45
CA PHE A 44 -1.98 2.29 -8.58
C PHE A 44 -2.85 1.07 -8.38
N GLU A 45 -3.01 0.26 -9.42
CA GLU A 45 -3.79 -0.97 -9.40
C GLU A 45 -3.28 -1.94 -8.32
N GLY A 46 -1.96 -2.11 -8.18
CA GLY A 46 -1.38 -2.95 -7.14
C GLY A 46 -1.60 -2.37 -5.75
N ALA A 47 -1.43 -1.06 -5.58
CA ALA A 47 -1.62 -0.41 -4.28
C ALA A 47 -3.08 -0.52 -3.81
N VAL A 48 -4.04 -0.29 -4.73
CA VAL A 48 -5.48 -0.45 -4.48
C VAL A 48 -5.80 -1.90 -4.12
N ALA A 49 -5.34 -2.85 -4.93
CA ALA A 49 -5.52 -4.27 -4.70
C ALA A 49 -5.03 -4.71 -3.31
N LEU A 50 -3.80 -4.31 -2.95
CA LEU A 50 -3.20 -4.66 -1.66
C LEU A 50 -3.97 -4.03 -0.49
N TYR A 51 -4.35 -2.76 -0.61
CA TYR A 51 -5.08 -2.07 0.45
C TYR A 51 -6.45 -2.72 0.72
N VAL A 52 -7.20 -3.05 -0.34
CA VAL A 52 -8.49 -3.75 -0.22
C VAL A 52 -8.31 -5.13 0.41
N ASP A 53 -7.27 -5.87 0.03
CA ASP A 53 -6.99 -7.16 0.65
C ASP A 53 -6.62 -7.03 2.12
N PHE A 54 -5.85 -6.01 2.51
CA PHE A 54 -5.57 -5.73 3.92
C PHE A 54 -6.82 -5.39 4.73
N ASP A 55 -7.71 -4.57 4.19
CA ASP A 55 -8.99 -4.23 4.83
C ASP A 55 -9.85 -5.48 5.05
N ILE A 56 -10.00 -6.32 4.02
CA ILE A 56 -10.74 -7.58 4.11
C ILE A 56 -10.12 -8.53 5.16
N VAL A 57 -8.80 -8.66 5.18
CA VAL A 57 -8.10 -9.52 6.15
C VAL A 57 -8.28 -8.99 7.57
N PHE A 58 -8.14 -7.69 7.78
CA PHE A 58 -8.38 -7.04 9.07
C PHE A 58 -9.80 -7.34 9.57
N ASP A 59 -10.80 -7.17 8.71
CA ASP A 59 -12.20 -7.42 9.01
C ASP A 59 -12.49 -8.88 9.36
N ARG A 60 -11.89 -9.82 8.62
CA ARG A 60 -12.02 -11.26 8.89
C ARG A 60 -11.38 -11.65 10.22
N ILE A 61 -10.23 -11.09 10.55
CA ILE A 61 -9.58 -11.33 11.85
C ILE A 61 -10.47 -10.83 12.98
N ARG A 62 -11.04 -9.61 12.85
CA ARG A 62 -11.96 -9.06 13.87
C ARG A 62 -13.21 -9.90 14.07
N LYS A 63 -13.70 -10.56 13.02
CA LYS A 63 -14.84 -11.50 13.06
C LYS A 63 -14.43 -12.91 13.49
N GLU A 64 -13.19 -13.09 13.97
CA GLU A 64 -12.60 -14.39 14.38
C GLU A 64 -12.60 -15.47 13.28
N GLN A 65 -12.68 -15.06 12.02
CA GLN A 65 -12.69 -15.97 10.86
C GLN A 65 -11.28 -16.41 10.44
N VAL A 66 -10.25 -15.72 10.96
CA VAL A 66 -8.83 -15.99 10.69
C VAL A 66 -8.06 -15.97 12.01
N LYS A 67 -7.22 -16.98 12.23
CA LYS A 67 -6.33 -17.02 13.40
C LYS A 67 -5.10 -16.15 13.13
N VAL A 68 -4.76 -15.29 14.10
CA VAL A 68 -3.51 -14.51 14.08
C VAL A 68 -2.45 -15.27 14.86
N ALA A 69 -1.28 -15.45 14.26
CA ALA A 69 -0.17 -16.17 14.89
C ALA A 69 0.51 -15.34 16.00
N ASP A 70 0.61 -14.01 15.81
CA ASP A 70 1.28 -13.10 16.75
C ASP A 70 0.32 -12.49 17.80
N GLY A 71 0.62 -12.70 19.08
CA GLY A 71 -0.20 -12.22 20.19
C GLY A 71 -0.18 -10.71 20.41
N PHE A 72 0.94 -10.03 20.13
CA PHE A 72 1.06 -8.58 20.26
C PHE A 72 0.25 -7.88 19.18
N VAL A 73 0.40 -8.33 17.93
CA VAL A 73 -0.35 -7.75 16.81
C VAL A 73 -1.84 -8.07 16.94
N ARG A 74 -2.22 -9.27 17.40
CA ARG A 74 -3.62 -9.60 17.72
C ARG A 74 -4.20 -8.64 18.76
N LYS A 75 -3.46 -8.33 19.83
CA LYS A 75 -3.92 -7.38 20.86
C LYS A 75 -4.16 -5.99 20.27
N LYS A 76 -3.20 -5.46 19.50
CA LYS A 76 -3.34 -4.16 18.82
C LYS A 76 -4.58 -4.15 17.94
N LEU A 77 -4.75 -5.17 17.12
CA LEU A 77 -5.88 -5.31 16.19
C LEU A 77 -7.23 -5.34 16.91
N LEU A 78 -7.36 -6.10 17.99
CA LEU A 78 -8.60 -6.18 18.77
C LEU A 78 -8.96 -4.86 19.47
N THR A 79 -7.96 -4.01 19.77
CA THR A 79 -8.18 -2.69 20.37
C THR A 79 -8.44 -1.57 19.36
N SER A 80 -8.15 -1.78 18.08
CA SER A 80 -8.35 -0.79 17.01
C SER A 80 -9.81 -0.76 16.54
N LYS A 81 -10.39 0.44 16.32
CA LYS A 81 -11.80 0.56 15.91
C LYS A 81 -12.00 0.31 14.42
N ASN A 82 -10.98 0.51 13.61
CA ASN A 82 -10.97 0.34 12.15
C ASN A 82 -9.52 0.12 11.66
N LEU A 83 -9.35 -0.11 10.35
CA LEU A 83 -8.03 -0.34 9.76
C LEU A 83 -7.09 0.87 9.93
N SER A 84 -7.63 2.09 9.86
CA SER A 84 -6.84 3.32 10.04
C SER A 84 -6.24 3.42 11.45
N ASP A 85 -7.03 3.14 12.49
CA ASP A 85 -6.56 3.06 13.87
C ASP A 85 -5.47 1.98 14.05
N PHE A 86 -5.56 0.88 13.30
CA PHE A 86 -4.60 -0.22 13.40
C PHE A 86 -3.26 0.11 12.72
N LEU A 87 -3.31 0.68 11.51
CA LEU A 87 -2.12 1.04 10.74
C LEU A 87 -1.46 2.30 11.28
N GLY A 88 -2.23 3.22 11.87
CA GLY A 88 -1.79 4.57 12.21
C GLY A 88 -1.47 5.41 10.97
N GLU A 89 -1.12 6.68 11.20
CA GLU A 89 -0.79 7.60 10.11
C GLU A 89 0.46 7.16 9.34
N GLY A 90 0.54 7.51 8.06
CA GLY A 90 1.71 7.18 7.24
C GLY A 90 1.59 7.69 5.82
N VAL A 91 2.49 7.20 4.97
CA VAL A 91 2.62 7.65 3.59
C VAL A 91 2.74 6.48 2.63
N TYR A 92 2.58 6.76 1.34
CA TYR A 92 3.13 5.94 0.28
C TYR A 92 4.48 6.52 -0.16
N LEU A 93 5.50 5.67 -0.23
CA LEU A 93 6.72 5.95 -0.96
C LEU A 93 6.58 5.44 -2.39
N ARG A 94 7.14 6.17 -3.36
CA ARG A 94 7.26 5.78 -4.75
C ARG A 94 8.72 5.68 -5.15
N PHE A 95 9.03 4.70 -5.99
CA PHE A 95 10.32 4.56 -6.65
C PHE A 95 10.17 4.00 -8.06
N ASP A 96 11.21 4.13 -8.89
CA ASP A 96 11.25 3.46 -10.20
C ASP A 96 11.65 1.99 -10.03
N GLY A 97 10.86 1.10 -10.61
CA GLY A 97 11.06 -0.34 -10.62
C GLY A 97 12.12 -0.83 -11.60
N THR A 98 12.74 0.05 -12.40
CA THR A 98 13.76 -0.33 -13.38
C THR A 98 14.93 -1.04 -12.69
N GLY A 99 15.21 -2.28 -13.12
CA GLY A 99 16.28 -3.10 -12.54
C GLY A 99 15.92 -3.81 -11.23
N ILE A 100 14.70 -3.63 -10.72
CA ILE A 100 14.21 -4.32 -9.51
C ILE A 100 13.45 -5.57 -9.93
N LYS A 101 13.91 -6.73 -9.45
CA LYS A 101 13.22 -8.00 -9.71
C LYS A 101 12.07 -8.17 -8.72
N ASN A 102 10.82 -8.12 -9.22
CA ASN A 102 9.67 -8.56 -8.46
C ASN A 102 9.61 -10.11 -8.42
N GLU A 103 9.59 -10.67 -7.22
CA GLU A 103 9.54 -12.11 -6.97
C GLU A 103 8.12 -12.64 -6.70
N ARG A 104 7.10 -11.77 -6.68
CA ARG A 104 5.70 -12.12 -6.42
C ARG A 104 4.76 -11.44 -7.42
N ASN A 105 3.50 -11.25 -7.03
CA ASN A 105 2.47 -10.63 -7.87
C ASN A 105 2.52 -9.10 -7.80
N PHE A 106 1.72 -8.45 -8.63
CA PHE A 106 1.69 -6.99 -8.77
C PHE A 106 1.24 -6.24 -7.49
N GLU A 107 0.27 -6.77 -6.74
CA GLU A 107 -0.24 -6.11 -5.54
C GLU A 107 0.70 -6.23 -4.34
N ASN A 108 1.35 -7.39 -4.18
CA ASN A 108 2.20 -7.72 -3.05
C ASN A 108 3.59 -8.15 -3.53
N GLY A 109 4.14 -7.37 -4.46
CA GLY A 109 5.47 -7.58 -5.01
C GLY A 109 6.53 -7.54 -3.93
N CYS A 110 7.64 -8.24 -4.15
CA CYS A 110 8.73 -8.22 -3.20
C CYS A 110 10.10 -8.44 -3.85
N THR A 111 11.14 -7.98 -3.15
CA THR A 111 12.54 -8.13 -3.56
C THR A 111 13.44 -8.28 -2.33
N ASP A 112 14.59 -8.95 -2.48
CA ASP A 112 15.70 -8.92 -1.51
C ASP A 112 16.62 -7.71 -1.67
N MET A 113 16.41 -6.90 -2.70
CA MET A 113 17.19 -5.69 -2.92
C MET A 113 16.82 -4.60 -1.92
N THR A 114 17.83 -3.89 -1.40
CA THR A 114 17.61 -2.62 -0.71
C THR A 114 17.29 -1.54 -1.75
N ILE A 115 16.24 -0.74 -1.49
CA ILE A 115 15.91 0.43 -2.30
C ILE A 115 16.54 1.65 -1.64
N LEU A 116 17.49 2.28 -2.32
CA LEU A 116 18.30 3.36 -1.76
C LEU A 116 17.46 4.62 -1.48
N PRO A 117 17.78 5.42 -0.44
CA PRO A 117 17.04 6.63 -0.08
C PRO A 117 16.80 7.60 -1.24
N GLU A 118 17.79 7.80 -2.10
CA GLU A 118 17.75 8.72 -3.24
C GLU A 118 16.78 8.29 -4.34
N MET A 119 16.34 7.03 -4.33
CA MET A 119 15.34 6.50 -5.27
C MET A 119 13.91 6.72 -4.76
N LEU A 120 13.74 7.15 -3.51
CA LEU A 120 12.45 7.22 -2.82
C LEU A 120 11.91 8.65 -2.83
N SER A 121 10.63 8.77 -3.19
CA SER A 121 9.84 9.98 -3.01
C SER A 121 8.56 9.68 -2.26
N VAL A 122 8.12 10.60 -1.41
CA VAL A 122 6.82 10.55 -0.74
C VAL A 122 5.74 11.01 -1.72
N CYS A 123 4.67 10.21 -1.86
CA CYS A 123 3.49 10.59 -2.61
C CYS A 123 2.69 11.64 -1.84
N ILE A 124 2.34 12.73 -2.51
CA ILE A 124 1.51 13.80 -1.96
C ILE A 124 0.38 14.14 -2.94
N LEU A 125 -0.74 14.63 -2.41
CA LEU A 125 -1.76 15.33 -3.19
C LEU A 125 -1.59 16.82 -2.95
N ARG A 126 -1.38 17.58 -4.02
CA ARG A 126 -1.35 19.04 -3.98
C ARG A 126 -2.72 19.58 -4.38
N LYS A 127 -3.32 20.42 -3.53
CA LYS A 127 -4.55 21.14 -3.87
C LYS A 127 -4.25 22.27 -4.85
N GLU A 128 -5.00 22.35 -5.94
CA GLU A 128 -4.77 23.38 -6.97
C GLU A 128 -5.07 24.81 -6.46
N CYS A 129 -6.01 24.96 -5.52
CA CYS A 129 -6.47 26.27 -5.06
C CYS A 129 -5.46 27.03 -4.18
N ASP A 130 -4.71 26.33 -3.33
CA ASP A 130 -3.85 26.93 -2.31
C ASP A 130 -2.45 26.29 -2.21
N ASN A 131 -2.14 25.32 -3.07
CA ASN A 131 -0.91 24.54 -3.06
C ASN A 131 -0.63 23.75 -1.77
N SER A 132 -1.60 23.63 -0.86
CA SER A 132 -1.49 22.79 0.32
C SER A 132 -1.30 21.33 -0.07
N ILE A 133 -0.58 20.58 0.76
CA ILE A 133 -0.26 19.18 0.50
C ILE A 133 -0.98 18.26 1.48
N ILE A 134 -1.39 17.09 0.99
CA ILE A 134 -1.90 15.97 1.78
C ILE A 134 -1.00 14.78 1.50
N PHE A 135 -0.43 14.17 2.53
CA PHE A 135 0.46 13.00 2.40
C PHE A 135 -0.09 11.74 3.09
N SER A 136 -1.24 11.84 3.75
CA SER A 136 -1.83 10.71 4.44
C SER A 136 -2.07 9.54 3.48
N ARG A 137 -1.59 8.36 3.84
CA ARG A 137 -1.77 7.13 3.07
C ARG A 137 -3.25 6.85 2.76
N PHE A 138 -4.16 7.24 3.65
CA PHE A 138 -5.59 6.99 3.50
C PHE A 138 -6.22 7.91 2.45
N GLU A 139 -5.72 9.12 2.32
CA GLU A 139 -6.17 10.08 1.32
C GLU A 139 -5.54 9.75 -0.04
N ILE A 140 -4.25 9.38 -0.04
CA ILE A 140 -3.53 8.94 -1.23
C ILE A 140 -4.18 7.70 -1.85
N ILE A 141 -4.55 6.70 -1.05
CA ILE A 141 -5.17 5.48 -1.59
C ILE A 141 -6.57 5.75 -2.15
N LYS A 142 -7.36 6.64 -1.53
CA LYS A 142 -8.66 7.07 -2.09
C LYS A 142 -8.49 7.79 -3.43
N TYR A 143 -7.46 8.64 -3.55
CA TYR A 143 -7.10 9.24 -4.83
C TYR A 143 -6.72 8.20 -5.88
N MET A 144 -5.85 7.23 -5.54
CA MET A 144 -5.50 6.13 -6.44
C MET A 144 -6.74 5.36 -6.88
N MET A 145 -7.68 5.11 -5.96
CA MET A 145 -8.96 4.46 -6.26
C MET A 145 -9.83 5.27 -7.22
N ALA A 146 -9.86 6.60 -7.09
CA ALA A 146 -10.60 7.47 -8.01
C ALA A 146 -10.03 7.45 -9.43
N LYS A 147 -8.74 7.12 -9.60
CA LYS A 147 -8.08 7.05 -10.92
C LYS A 147 -8.03 5.65 -11.53
N VAL A 148 -8.38 4.60 -10.78
CA VAL A 148 -8.37 3.21 -11.23
C VAL A 148 -9.75 2.59 -11.08
N GLN A 149 -10.38 2.20 -12.18
CA GLN A 149 -11.63 1.46 -12.14
C GLN A 149 -11.36 -0.02 -11.79
N PRO A 150 -12.24 -0.69 -11.02
CA PRO A 150 -12.05 -2.09 -10.66
C PRO A 150 -11.78 -3.00 -11.86
N GLU A 151 -12.49 -2.79 -12.96
CA GLU A 151 -12.38 -3.58 -14.20
C GLU A 151 -11.02 -3.42 -14.93
N GLN A 152 -10.23 -2.40 -14.57
CA GLN A 152 -8.87 -2.19 -15.11
C GLN A 152 -7.81 -2.99 -14.37
N ILE A 153 -8.09 -3.46 -13.15
CA ILE A 153 -7.13 -4.20 -12.33
C ILE A 153 -6.99 -5.61 -12.88
N LYS A 154 -5.78 -5.98 -13.29
CA LYS A 154 -5.45 -7.31 -13.81
C LYS A 154 -4.43 -7.97 -12.91
N TYR A 155 -4.53 -9.29 -12.75
CA TYR A 155 -3.52 -10.05 -12.03
C TYR A 155 -2.31 -10.32 -12.94
N TYR A 156 -1.13 -9.94 -12.47
CA TYR A 156 0.15 -10.21 -13.13
C TYR A 156 1.30 -10.29 -12.11
N GLY A 157 2.50 -10.64 -12.58
CA GLY A 157 3.73 -10.75 -11.78
C GLY A 157 4.44 -12.08 -11.99
N ALA A 158 5.26 -12.48 -11.02
CA ALA A 158 6.04 -13.72 -11.06
C ALA A 158 5.16 -14.96 -10.90
N ILE A 159 5.51 -16.02 -11.64
CA ILE A 159 4.98 -17.37 -11.45
C ILE A 159 5.89 -18.09 -10.47
N TYR A 160 5.32 -18.67 -9.42
CA TYR A 160 6.02 -19.37 -8.35
C TYR A 160 5.15 -20.54 -7.86
N ASP A 161 5.71 -21.43 -7.03
CA ASP A 161 4.95 -22.57 -6.53
C ASP A 161 3.72 -22.10 -5.71
N GLY A 162 2.53 -22.55 -6.11
CA GLY A 162 1.26 -22.07 -5.57
C GLY A 162 0.75 -20.73 -6.13
N SER A 163 1.38 -20.16 -7.17
CA SER A 163 0.81 -19.00 -7.87
C SER A 163 -0.55 -19.37 -8.49
N PRO A 164 -1.58 -18.52 -8.35
CA PRO A 164 -2.92 -18.84 -8.85
C PRO A 164 -2.97 -18.78 -10.38
N ASN A 165 -4.05 -19.30 -10.96
CA ASN A 165 -4.39 -18.98 -12.34
C ASN A 165 -4.66 -17.48 -12.47
N PHE A 166 -4.00 -16.80 -13.42
CA PHE A 166 -4.08 -15.33 -13.53
C PHE A 166 -5.46 -14.82 -13.95
N ILE A 167 -6.22 -15.60 -14.73
CA ILE A 167 -7.58 -15.20 -15.15
C ILE A 167 -8.51 -15.26 -13.93
N GLU A 168 -8.56 -16.40 -13.25
CA GLU A 168 -9.38 -16.56 -12.04
C GLU A 168 -8.97 -15.60 -10.93
N ALA A 169 -7.67 -15.34 -10.77
CA ALA A 169 -7.16 -14.37 -9.81
C ALA A 169 -7.57 -12.93 -10.17
N THR A 170 -7.60 -12.59 -11.47
CA THR A 170 -8.09 -11.30 -11.95
C THR A 170 -9.57 -11.13 -11.61
N GLU A 171 -10.42 -12.09 -11.95
CA GLU A 171 -11.86 -12.02 -11.65
C GLU A 171 -12.10 -11.84 -10.15
N ARG A 172 -11.43 -12.66 -9.34
CA ARG A 172 -11.55 -12.60 -7.87
C ARG A 172 -11.13 -11.24 -7.30
N ILE A 173 -10.06 -10.63 -7.80
CA ILE A 173 -9.62 -9.34 -7.26
C ILE A 173 -10.53 -8.20 -7.71
N GLN A 174 -10.96 -8.21 -8.97
CA GLN A 174 -11.92 -7.24 -9.48
C GLN A 174 -13.22 -7.28 -8.67
N GLU A 175 -13.72 -8.47 -8.33
CA GLU A 175 -14.91 -8.61 -7.49
C GLU A 175 -14.73 -8.01 -6.08
N LYS A 176 -13.59 -8.28 -5.43
CA LYS A 176 -13.29 -7.74 -4.10
C LYS A 176 -13.22 -6.21 -4.14
N VAL A 177 -12.45 -5.66 -5.09
CA VAL A 177 -12.27 -4.22 -5.25
C VAL A 177 -13.60 -3.55 -5.59
N LYS A 178 -14.41 -4.13 -6.47
CA LYS A 178 -15.75 -3.61 -6.81
C LYS A 178 -16.69 -3.52 -5.60
N LYS A 179 -16.67 -4.53 -4.73
CA LYS A 179 -17.45 -4.52 -3.47
C LYS A 179 -16.97 -3.40 -2.55
N TYR A 180 -15.65 -3.23 -2.40
CA TYR A 180 -15.07 -2.14 -1.61
C TYR A 180 -15.46 -0.77 -2.17
N TYR A 181 -15.30 -0.55 -3.48
CA TYR A 181 -15.64 0.71 -4.14
C TYR A 181 -17.10 1.10 -3.95
N LYS A 182 -18.02 0.13 -4.02
CA LYS A 182 -19.44 0.37 -3.77
C LYS A 182 -19.71 0.80 -2.33
N ALA A 183 -19.02 0.21 -1.36
CA ALA A 183 -19.18 0.54 0.06
C ALA A 183 -18.59 1.92 0.41
N HIS A 184 -17.54 2.34 -0.29
CA HIS A 184 -16.78 3.57 -0.02
C HIS A 184 -16.93 4.63 -1.13
N GLN A 185 -18.01 4.55 -1.92
CA GLN A 185 -18.17 5.38 -3.12
C GLN A 185 -18.09 6.88 -2.83
N THR A 186 -18.71 7.34 -1.74
CA THR A 186 -18.70 8.76 -1.35
C THR A 186 -17.30 9.26 -1.04
N GLU A 187 -16.47 8.46 -0.38
CA GLU A 187 -15.09 8.85 -0.04
C GLU A 187 -14.18 8.86 -1.27
N ILE A 188 -14.42 7.95 -2.22
CA ILE A 188 -13.61 7.84 -3.44
C ILE A 188 -13.99 8.96 -4.43
N ILE A 189 -15.27 9.29 -4.57
CA ILE A 189 -15.73 10.25 -5.58
C ILE A 189 -15.22 11.68 -5.30
N GLU A 190 -14.90 12.01 -4.05
CA GLU A 190 -14.28 13.28 -3.66
C GLU A 190 -12.98 13.59 -4.43
N TYR A 191 -12.20 12.56 -4.80
CA TYR A 191 -10.96 12.72 -5.57
C TYR A 191 -11.16 12.51 -7.08
N SER A 192 -12.40 12.29 -7.52
CA SER A 192 -12.71 12.20 -8.96
C SER A 192 -12.63 13.57 -9.63
N ASN A 193 -12.90 14.63 -8.87
CA ASN A 193 -12.76 16.01 -9.32
C ASN A 193 -11.28 16.41 -9.43
N CYS A 194 -10.96 17.33 -10.35
CA CYS A 194 -9.59 17.68 -10.72
C CYS A 194 -8.83 18.55 -9.70
N ASP A 195 -9.38 18.79 -8.50
CA ASP A 195 -8.81 19.73 -7.53
C ASP A 195 -7.50 19.27 -6.88
N TYR A 196 -7.04 18.05 -7.21
CA TYR A 196 -5.85 17.41 -6.67
C TYR A 196 -4.90 16.92 -7.76
N ILE A 197 -3.65 17.36 -7.66
CA ILE A 197 -2.53 16.86 -8.45
C ILE A 197 -1.74 15.88 -7.59
N CYS A 198 -1.55 14.64 -8.06
CA CYS A 198 -0.63 13.71 -7.43
C CYS A 198 0.81 14.11 -7.81
N ASP A 199 1.60 14.46 -6.79
CA ASP A 199 2.96 14.96 -6.90
C ASP A 199 3.88 14.17 -5.97
N PHE A 200 5.19 14.36 -6.10
CA PHE A 200 6.19 13.56 -5.40
C PHE A 200 7.31 14.44 -4.84
N VAL A 201 7.51 14.34 -3.53
CA VAL A 201 8.60 15.04 -2.84
C VAL A 201 9.69 14.02 -2.51
N ARG A 202 10.96 14.29 -2.84
CA ARG A 202 12.06 13.37 -2.49
C ARG A 202 12.03 13.09 -0.99
N LEU A 203 12.26 11.84 -0.59
CA LEU A 203 12.10 11.43 0.80
C LEU A 203 12.89 12.30 1.77
N LYS A 204 14.15 12.61 1.44
CA LYS A 204 14.98 13.49 2.25
C LYS A 204 14.37 14.88 2.42
N ASP A 205 13.95 15.51 1.33
CA ASP A 205 13.32 16.84 1.37
C ASP A 205 12.00 16.79 2.15
N PHE A 206 11.26 15.69 2.07
CA PHE A 206 10.02 15.53 2.83
C PHE A 206 10.29 15.49 4.33
N VAL A 207 11.26 14.67 4.76
CA VAL A 207 11.66 14.57 6.17
C VAL A 207 12.20 15.90 6.69
N ASP A 208 13.01 16.60 5.90
CA ASP A 208 13.64 17.86 6.34
C ASP A 208 12.66 19.04 6.45
N ASN A 209 11.55 19.04 5.69
CA ASN A 209 10.66 20.19 5.58
C ASN A 209 9.24 19.98 6.16
N PHE A 210 8.82 18.73 6.41
CA PHE A 210 7.44 18.43 6.83
C PHE A 210 7.33 17.56 8.09
N LEU A 211 8.44 17.04 8.62
CA LEU A 211 8.50 16.26 9.87
C LEU A 211 9.40 16.93 10.90
#